data_AF-A0A0B0CXJ2-F1
#
_entry.id   AF-A0A0B0CXJ2-F1
#
_cell.length_a   1.000
_cell.length_b   1.000
_cell.length_c   1.000
_cell.angle_alpha   90.00
_cell.angle_beta   90.00
_cell.angle_gamma   90.00
#
_symmetry.space_group_name_H-M   'P 1'
#
loop_
_entity.id
_entity.type
_entity.pdbx_description
1 polymer ?
#
loop_
_entity_poly.entity_id
_entity_poly.type
_entity_poly.pdbx_seq_one_letter_code
_entity_poly.pdbx_strand_id
1 'polypeptide(L)' 'MTDVKAIQADVRSVVEQLLDSDTIREGFFVIGCSTSEIAGERIGTSGSEEIASVVFEELQQISQKTKAELA' A
#
# COMPACT_ATOMS: atom_id res chain seq x y z
N MET A 1 1.34 18.15 -7.82
CA MET A 1 1.19 17.46 -6.52
C MET A 1 0.08 16.44 -6.68
N THR A 2 0.41 15.18 -6.50
CA THR A 2 -0.55 14.06 -6.59
C THR A 2 -1.49 14.11 -5.38
N ASP A 3 -2.78 13.84 -5.60
CA ASP A 3 -3.79 13.89 -4.54
C ASP A 3 -3.67 12.65 -3.66
N VAL A 4 -3.27 12.85 -2.40
CA VAL A 4 -3.11 11.80 -1.39
C VAL A 4 -4.41 11.03 -1.16
N LYS A 5 -5.57 11.68 -1.30
CA LYS A 5 -6.87 11.00 -1.19
C LYS A 5 -7.14 10.06 -2.35
N ALA A 6 -6.68 10.43 -3.56
CA ALA A 6 -6.78 9.55 -4.72
C ALA A 6 -5.88 8.33 -4.54
N ILE A 7 -4.64 8.53 -4.08
CA ILE A 7 -3.72 7.43 -3.74
C ILE A 7 -4.35 6.49 -2.70
N GLN A 8 -4.93 7.03 -1.62
CA GLN A 8 -5.58 6.22 -0.61
C GLN A 8 -6.74 5.39 -1.18
N ALA A 9 -7.57 5.98 -2.04
CA ALA A 9 -8.68 5.28 -2.67
C ALA A 9 -8.20 4.16 -3.62
N ASP A 10 -7.15 4.43 -4.39
CA ASP A 10 -6.57 3.45 -5.32
C ASP A 10 -5.95 2.27 -4.55
N VAL A 11 -5.16 2.54 -3.51
CA VAL A 11 -4.56 1.50 -2.65
C VAL A 11 -5.64 0.68 -1.97
N ARG A 12 -6.69 1.32 -1.44
CA ARG A 12 -7.83 0.61 -0.85
C ARG A 12 -8.47 -0.35 -1.84
N SER A 13 -8.72 0.10 -3.07
CA SER A 13 -9.32 -0.76 -4.09
C SER A 13 -8.46 -1.98 -4.40
N VAL A 14 -7.13 -1.81 -4.47
CA VAL A 14 -6.20 -2.93 -4.64
C VAL A 14 -6.23 -3.88 -3.45
N VAL A 15 -6.24 -3.36 -2.22
CA VAL A 15 -6.32 -4.17 -1.00
C VAL A 15 -7.61 -4.99 -0.95
N GLU A 16 -8.75 -4.38 -1.27
CA GLU A 16 -10.04 -5.08 -1.36
C GLU A 16 -10.00 -6.20 -2.40
N GLN A 17 -9.46 -5.94 -3.60
CA GLN A 17 -9.30 -6.96 -4.64
C GLN A 17 -8.38 -8.12 -4.21
N LEU A 18 -7.28 -7.80 -3.51
CA LEU A 18 -6.35 -8.81 -3.01
C LEU A 18 -7.02 -9.69 -1.94
N LEU A 19 -7.79 -9.10 -1.04
CA LEU A 19 -8.55 -9.83 -0.02
C LEU A 19 -9.65 -10.70 -0.63
N ASP A 20 -10.38 -10.18 -1.62
CA ASP A 20 -11.45 -10.90 -2.32
C ASP A 20 -10.93 -12.06 -3.18
N SER A 21 -9.66 -12.02 -3.57
CA SER A 21 -9.04 -13.08 -4.39
C SER A 21 -8.84 -14.40 -3.65
N ASP A 22 -8.93 -14.42 -2.31
CA ASP A 22 -8.66 -15.58 -1.44
C ASP A 22 -7.28 -16.24 -1.70
N THR A 23 -6.32 -15.45 -2.22
CA THR A 23 -4.96 -15.92 -2.52
C THR A 23 -3.98 -15.72 -1.38
N ILE A 24 -4.30 -14.84 -0.42
CA ILE A 24 -3.43 -14.51 0.71
C ILE A 24 -3.49 -15.63 1.75
N ARG A 25 -2.33 -16.19 2.06
CA ARG A 25 -2.17 -17.26 3.07
C ARG A 25 -1.39 -16.75 4.27
N GLU A 26 -1.37 -17.59 5.30
CA GLU A 26 -0.48 -17.41 6.46
C GLU A 26 0.98 -17.30 6.02
N GLY A 27 1.73 -16.37 6.63
CA GLY A 27 3.11 -16.06 6.28
C GLY A 27 3.37 -14.55 6.20
N PHE A 28 4.36 -14.13 5.40
CA PHE A 28 4.70 -12.71 5.23
C PHE A 28 4.16 -12.14 3.93
N PHE A 29 3.48 -11.00 4.02
CA PHE A 29 3.13 -10.14 2.90
C PHE A 29 4.16 -9.01 2.82
N VAL A 30 5.09 -9.11 1.85
CA VAL A 30 6.22 -8.19 1.72
C VAL A 30 5.81 -6.93 0.96
N ILE A 31 6.04 -5.76 1.55
CA ILE A 31 5.73 -4.46 0.96
C ILE A 31 7.02 -3.79 0.48
N GLY A 32 7.10 -3.49 -0.81
CA GLY A 32 8.21 -2.74 -1.40
C GLY A 32 7.68 -1.70 -2.38
N CYS A 33 7.69 -0.42 -2.00
CA CYS A 33 7.26 0.68 -2.86
C CYS A 33 8.08 1.95 -2.64
N SER A 34 8.22 2.77 -3.69
CA SER A 34 8.84 4.10 -3.63
C SER A 34 7.77 5.18 -3.61
N THR A 35 7.79 6.04 -2.60
CA THR A 35 6.86 7.18 -2.51
C THR A 35 7.04 8.18 -3.65
N SER A 36 8.25 8.30 -4.21
CA SER A 36 8.52 9.13 -5.39
C SER A 36 7.84 8.60 -6.66
N GLU A 37 7.82 7.28 -6.86
CA GLU A 37 7.15 6.66 -8.01
C GLU A 37 5.63 6.79 -7.90
N ILE A 38 5.08 6.62 -6.70
CA ILE A 38 3.66 6.80 -6.41
C ILE A 38 3.26 8.28 -6.64
N ALA A 39 4.13 9.21 -6.28
CA ALA A 39 3.91 10.63 -6.54
C ALA A 39 4.02 11.02 -8.03
N GLY A 40 4.46 10.13 -8.91
CA GLY A 40 4.73 10.44 -10.32
C GLY A 40 6.01 11.24 -10.55
N GLU A 41 6.89 11.28 -9.55
CA GLU A 41 8.19 11.97 -9.59
C GLU A 41 9.30 11.00 -10.04
N ARG A 42 10.48 11.54 -10.39
CA ARG A 42 11.64 10.68 -10.69
C ARG A 42 12.08 9.90 -9.44
N ILE A 43 12.40 8.62 -9.63
CA ILE A 43 12.98 7.73 -8.60
C ILE A 43 14.21 8.40 -7.96
N GLY A 44 14.22 8.50 -6.63
CA GLY A 44 15.40 8.96 -5.87
C GLY A 44 15.37 10.43 -5.41
N THR A 45 14.25 11.14 -5.58
CA THR A 45 14.06 12.50 -5.04
C THR A 45 12.87 12.57 -4.10
N SER A 46 13.00 13.36 -3.02
CA SER A 46 11.93 13.78 -2.10
C SER A 46 10.88 12.71 -1.76
N GLY A 47 11.26 11.74 -0.93
CA GLY A 47 10.28 10.81 -0.35
C GLY A 47 9.17 11.56 0.39
N SER A 48 7.94 11.05 0.30
CA SER A 48 6.78 11.63 0.97
C SER A 48 6.31 10.72 2.10
N GLU A 49 6.53 11.14 3.35
CA GLU A 49 6.00 10.43 4.53
C GLU A 49 4.48 10.36 4.53
N GLU A 50 3.80 11.39 4.00
CA GLU A 50 2.34 11.41 3.87
C GLU A 50 1.85 10.30 2.93
N ILE A 51 2.49 10.12 1.78
CA ILE A 51 2.18 9.04 0.84
C ILE A 51 2.51 7.68 1.48
N ALA A 52 3.65 7.55 2.16
CA ALA A 52 4.00 6.32 2.86
C ALA A 52 2.95 5.93 3.90
N SER A 53 2.49 6.89 4.71
CA SER A 53 1.49 6.66 5.76
C SER A 53 0.19 6.14 5.18
N VAL A 54 -0.38 6.81 4.17
CA VAL A 54 -1.67 6.38 3.61
C VAL A 54 -1.58 5.03 2.90
N VAL A 55 -0.47 4.76 2.21
CA VAL A 55 -0.24 3.47 1.55
C VAL A 55 -0.13 2.35 2.59
N PHE A 56 0.66 2.57 3.64
CA PHE A 56 0.87 1.58 4.69
C PHE A 56 -0.37 1.33 5.55
N GLU A 57 -1.13 2.38 5.88
CA GLU A 57 -2.39 2.27 6.62
C GLU A 57 -3.42 1.40 5.88
N GLU A 58 -3.58 1.59 4.57
CA GLU A 58 -4.50 0.76 3.80
C GLU A 58 -3.99 -0.69 3.67
N LEU A 59 -2.68 -0.89 3.43
CA LEU A 59 -2.08 -2.23 3.36
C LEU A 59 -2.13 -3.00 4.68
N GLN A 60 -2.12 -2.32 5.84
CA GLN A 60 -2.30 -2.96 7.15
C GLN A 60 -3.63 -3.71 7.29
N GLN A 61 -4.64 -3.41 6.49
CA GLN A 61 -5.87 -4.18 6.49
C GLN A 61 -5.64 -5.65 6.10
N ILE A 62 -4.59 -5.95 5.33
CA ILE A 62 -4.23 -7.33 4.95
C ILE A 62 -3.92 -8.14 6.21
N SER A 63 -3.09 -7.64 7.12
CA SER A 63 -2.77 -8.36 8.36
C SER A 63 -3.91 -8.37 9.38
N GLN A 64 -4.81 -7.38 9.32
CA GLN A 64 -6.00 -7.34 10.19
C GLN A 64 -7.08 -8.36 9.76
N LYS A 65 -7.16 -8.66 8.46
CA LYS A 65 -8.22 -9.51 7.88
C LYS A 65 -7.75 -10.90 7.49
N THR A 66 -6.44 -11.15 7.48
CA THR A 66 -5.85 -12.45 7.13
C THR A 66 -4.90 -12.93 8.22
N LYS A 67 -4.22 -14.05 7.99
CA LYS A 67 -3.14 -14.55 8.86
C LYS A 67 -1.75 -14.13 8.36
N ALA A 68 -1.68 -13.23 7.38
CA ALA A 68 -0.42 -12.73 6.88
C ALA A 68 0.11 -11.59 7.76
N GLU A 69 1.40 -11.62 8.07
CA GLU A 69 2.11 -10.52 8.73
C GLU A 69 2.72 -9.60 7.66
N LEU A 70 2.71 -8.29 7.87
CA LEU A 70 3.39 -7.37 6.95
C LEU A 70 4.89 -7.35 7.22
N ALA A 71 5.69 -7.33 6.16
CA ALA A 71 7.15 -7.26 6.20
C ALA A 71 7.71 -6.22 5.22
#